data_AF-U1GLV2-F1
#
_entry.id   AF-U1GLV2-F1
#
_cell.length_a   1.000
_cell.length_b   1.000
_cell.length_c   1.000
_cell.angle_alpha   90.00
_cell.angle_beta   90.00
_cell.angle_gamma   90.00
#
_symmetry.space_group_name_H-M   'P 1'
#
loop_
_entity.id
_entity.type
_entity.pdbx_description
1 polymer ?
#
loop_
_entity_poly.entity_id
_entity_poly.type
_entity_poly.pdbx_seq_one_letter_code
_entity_poly.pdbx_strand_id
1 'polypeptide(L)'
;MPFTATSVLLSIAALLFYCLHVDAAPGYCNGESLKRGCQRIGLDGFFQYTFAARVPVYASGSTFAEDCMMNNGAEGKGVKALQYSLNNCYTSKPQDKLEEDGKYGSLTKAAVKAAQKRIGADQDGIYGPETKSKMSWYGKGLSYPENRCFLYKYTLGGCLR
;
A
#
# COMPACT_ATOMS: atom_id res chain seq x y z
N MET A 1 59.08 5.40 -36.05
CA MET A 1 57.95 6.02 -35.33
C MET A 1 57.86 5.33 -33.97
N PRO A 2 58.25 5.96 -32.85
CA PRO A 2 58.00 5.41 -31.53
C PRO A 2 56.74 6.01 -30.90
N PHE A 3 56.14 5.16 -30.07
CA PHE A 3 54.88 5.26 -29.36
C PHE A 3 54.92 6.33 -28.25
N THR A 4 53.78 6.99 -28.00
CA THR A 4 53.45 7.55 -26.68
C THR A 4 52.10 7.02 -26.25
N ALA A 5 52.10 6.11 -25.27
CA ALA A 5 50.94 5.64 -24.56
C ALA A 5 50.61 6.64 -23.44
N THR A 6 49.44 7.27 -23.50
CA THR A 6 48.88 8.02 -22.36
C THR A 6 47.70 7.27 -21.81
N SER A 7 47.96 6.60 -20.69
CA SER A 7 46.99 5.99 -19.79
C SER A 7 46.07 7.06 -19.19
N VAL A 8 44.79 7.05 -19.54
CA VAL A 8 43.77 7.77 -18.75
C VAL A 8 43.11 6.75 -17.84
N LEU A 9 43.62 6.70 -16.61
CA LEU A 9 42.97 6.10 -15.45
C LEU A 9 41.65 6.86 -15.22
N LEU A 10 40.55 6.37 -15.80
CA LEU A 10 39.23 6.85 -15.45
C LEU A 10 38.86 6.25 -14.09
N SER A 11 39.04 7.06 -13.05
CA SER A 11 38.77 6.75 -11.65
C SER A 11 37.42 6.07 -11.46
N ILE A 12 37.44 4.95 -10.75
CA ILE A 12 36.30 4.13 -10.27
C ILE A 12 35.47 4.88 -9.20
N ALA A 13 35.56 6.22 -9.15
CA ALA A 13 34.93 7.08 -8.15
C ALA A 13 33.50 7.52 -8.51
N ALA A 14 33.01 7.21 -9.71
CA ALA A 14 31.64 7.56 -10.14
C ALA A 14 30.62 6.41 -9.99
N LEU A 15 31.00 5.27 -9.40
CA LEU A 15 30.11 4.12 -9.17
C LEU A 15 29.69 3.96 -7.68
N LEU A 16 30.04 4.91 -6.81
CA LEU A 16 29.78 4.82 -5.36
C LEU A 16 28.84 5.90 -4.81
N PHE A 17 28.05 6.58 -5.67
CA PHE A 17 27.11 7.63 -5.23
C PHE A 17 25.64 7.39 -5.62
N TYR A 18 25.23 6.12 -5.76
CA TYR A 18 23.80 5.75 -5.84
C TYR A 18 23.37 4.72 -4.78
N CYS A 19 24.10 4.65 -3.66
CA CYS A 19 23.70 3.84 -2.48
C CYS A 19 23.39 4.71 -1.25
N LEU A 20 22.80 5.90 -1.46
CA LEU A 20 22.20 6.68 -0.39
C LEU A 20 20.73 6.93 -0.74
N HIS A 21 19.93 5.88 -0.58
CA HIS A 21 18.66 5.84 0.15
C HIS A 21 18.33 4.35 0.30
N VAL A 22 19.16 3.62 1.05
CA VAL A 22 18.66 2.44 1.75
C VAL A 22 17.91 3.00 2.96
N ASP A 23 16.74 3.59 2.71
CA ASP A 23 15.74 3.68 3.76
C ASP A 23 15.54 2.24 4.24
N ALA A 24 15.76 2.00 5.53
CA ALA A 24 15.61 0.68 6.13
C ALA A 24 14.34 0.05 5.57
N ALA A 25 14.50 -1.06 4.84
CA ALA A 25 13.43 -1.61 4.03
C ALA A 25 12.16 -1.71 4.89
N PRO A 26 11.06 -1.08 4.48
CA PRO A 26 9.84 -1.11 5.25
C PRO A 26 9.50 -2.57 5.52
N GLY A 27 9.53 -2.98 6.79
CA GLY A 27 9.44 -4.39 7.18
C GLY A 27 8.14 -5.05 6.72
N TYR A 28 7.99 -6.35 6.96
CA TYR A 28 6.75 -7.05 6.64
C TYR A 28 5.56 -6.46 7.42
N CYS A 29 4.43 -6.18 6.77
CA CYS A 29 3.25 -5.67 7.47
C CYS A 29 2.73 -6.73 8.47
N ASN A 30 3.09 -6.59 9.74
CA ASN A 30 2.74 -7.51 10.82
C ASN A 30 1.50 -7.03 11.62
N GLY A 31 1.05 -5.79 11.38
CA GLY A 31 -0.05 -5.16 12.10
C GLY A 31 -1.04 -4.47 11.18
N GLU A 32 -2.05 -3.87 11.80
CA GLU A 32 -2.99 -2.97 11.15
C GLU A 32 -3.12 -1.68 11.98
N SER A 33 -3.42 -0.57 11.32
CA SER A 33 -3.78 0.69 11.99
C SER A 33 -5.10 1.21 11.46
N LEU A 34 -5.88 1.85 12.34
CA LEU A 34 -7.11 2.52 11.95
C LEU A 34 -6.76 3.91 11.43
N LYS A 35 -6.84 4.11 10.12
CA LYS A 35 -6.64 5.39 9.47
C LYS A 35 -7.95 6.11 9.29
N ARG A 36 -8.02 7.31 9.84
CA ARG A 36 -9.11 8.24 9.62
C ARG A 36 -8.77 9.13 8.43
N GLY A 37 -9.78 9.44 7.64
CA GLY A 37 -9.62 10.32 6.49
C GLY A 37 -10.89 11.09 6.21
N CYS A 38 -10.78 11.99 5.24
CA CYS A 38 -11.92 12.72 4.74
C CYS A 38 -11.89 12.80 3.22
N GLN A 39 -13.05 12.64 2.62
CA GLN A 39 -13.28 12.93 1.22
C GLN A 39 -14.17 14.17 1.13
N ARG A 40 -13.71 15.19 0.41
CA ARG A 40 -14.56 16.32 0.04
C ARG A 40 -15.56 15.86 -1.01
N ILE A 41 -16.83 16.11 -0.76
CA ILE A 41 -17.96 15.82 -1.65
C ILE A 41 -18.57 17.17 -2.05
N GLY A 42 -18.94 17.32 -3.33
CA GLY A 42 -19.45 18.57 -3.89
C GLY A 42 -18.37 19.41 -4.58
N LEU A 43 -18.78 20.16 -5.60
CA LEU A 43 -17.91 21.07 -6.37
C LEU A 43 -17.45 22.28 -5.54
N ASP A 44 -18.20 22.61 -4.49
CA ASP A 44 -17.92 23.64 -3.50
C ASP A 44 -17.04 23.14 -2.34
N GLY A 45 -16.83 21.83 -2.21
CA GLY A 45 -16.03 21.20 -1.16
C GLY A 45 -16.61 21.40 0.26
N PHE A 46 -17.88 21.79 0.37
CA PHE A 46 -18.53 22.10 1.65
C PHE A 46 -18.91 20.83 2.42
N PHE A 47 -19.21 19.74 1.72
CA PHE A 47 -19.53 18.46 2.36
C PHE A 47 -18.28 17.64 2.58
N GLN A 48 -18.05 17.24 3.84
CA GLN A 48 -16.95 16.36 4.20
C GLN A 48 -17.48 15.00 4.66
N TYR A 49 -17.14 13.97 3.90
CA TYR A 49 -17.36 12.60 4.34
C TYR A 49 -16.13 12.13 5.11
N THR A 50 -16.27 12.00 6.43
CA THR A 50 -15.22 11.43 7.28
C THR A 50 -15.41 9.93 7.41
N PHE A 51 -14.30 9.19 7.43
CA PHE A 51 -14.31 7.74 7.49
C PHE A 51 -13.13 7.19 8.30
N ALA A 52 -13.17 5.90 8.60
CA ALA A 52 -12.05 5.13 9.12
C ALA A 52 -11.93 3.77 8.42
N ALA A 53 -10.73 3.40 7.95
CA ALA A 53 -10.42 2.01 7.56
C ALA A 53 -9.20 1.46 8.28
N ARG A 54 -9.14 0.14 8.30
CA ARG A 54 -7.97 -0.61 8.72
C ARG A 54 -7.03 -0.74 7.53
N VAL A 55 -5.78 -0.31 7.71
CA VAL A 55 -4.72 -0.46 6.71
C VAL A 55 -3.57 -1.27 7.31
N PRO A 56 -2.88 -2.12 6.53
CA PRO A 56 -1.68 -2.82 6.95
C PRO A 56 -0.59 -1.83 7.34
N VAL A 57 0.11 -2.14 8.42
CA VAL A 57 1.29 -1.39 8.87
C VAL A 57 2.36 -2.38 9.33
N TYR A 58 3.61 -1.97 9.20
CA TYR A 58 4.69 -2.50 10.03
C TYR A 58 4.61 -1.83 11.40
N ALA A 59 4.51 -2.63 12.46
CA ALA A 59 4.46 -2.20 13.84
C ALA A 59 5.63 -2.82 14.61
N SER A 60 6.46 -1.98 15.22
CA SER A 60 7.55 -2.40 16.10
C SER A 60 7.73 -1.40 17.23
N GLY A 61 7.34 -1.81 18.45
CA GLY A 61 7.24 -0.91 19.60
C GLY A 61 6.29 0.26 19.31
N SER A 62 6.79 1.49 19.42
CA SER A 62 6.04 2.72 19.07
C SER A 62 6.13 3.11 17.59
N THR A 63 6.88 2.36 16.78
CA THR A 63 7.07 2.64 15.37
C THR A 63 5.95 2.03 14.55
N PHE A 64 5.26 2.86 13.76
CA PHE A 64 4.26 2.44 12.79
C PHE A 64 4.64 2.96 11.42
N ALA A 65 4.98 2.06 10.49
CA ALA A 65 5.26 2.39 9.11
C ALA A 65 4.14 1.85 8.21
N GLU A 66 3.59 2.71 7.37
CA GLU A 66 2.55 2.33 6.40
C GLU A 66 3.16 1.84 5.09
N ASP A 67 4.39 2.22 4.82
CA ASP A 67 5.19 1.54 3.83
C ASP A 67 5.65 0.25 4.48
N CYS A 68 5.17 -0.87 3.97
CA CYS A 68 5.47 -2.24 4.40
C CYS A 68 5.07 -3.19 3.27
N MET A 69 5.67 -4.38 3.25
CA MET A 69 5.45 -5.37 2.19
C MET A 69 4.70 -6.60 2.73
N MET A 70 3.89 -7.25 1.88
CA MET A 70 3.32 -8.58 2.14
C MET A 70 3.28 -9.40 0.86
N ASN A 71 3.68 -10.67 0.95
CA ASN A 71 3.67 -11.65 -0.13
C ASN A 71 3.26 -13.03 0.42
N ASN A 72 3.35 -14.06 -0.41
CA ASN A 72 3.03 -15.44 0.00
C ASN A 72 3.75 -15.86 1.28
N GLY A 73 2.99 -16.34 2.26
CA GLY A 73 3.49 -16.76 3.57
C GLY A 73 3.47 -15.66 4.63
N ALA A 74 3.16 -14.41 4.28
CA ALA A 74 2.86 -13.38 5.27
C ALA A 74 1.58 -13.73 6.04
N GLU A 75 1.56 -13.43 7.34
CA GLU A 75 0.42 -13.70 8.20
C GLU A 75 0.18 -12.54 9.18
N GLY A 76 -1.05 -12.43 9.67
CA GLY A 76 -1.42 -11.53 10.77
C GLY A 76 -2.46 -10.48 10.39
N LYS A 77 -2.57 -9.46 11.26
CA LYS A 77 -3.64 -8.45 11.15
C LYS A 77 -3.55 -7.62 9.88
N GLY A 78 -2.33 -7.33 9.40
CA GLY A 78 -2.13 -6.63 8.13
C GLY A 78 -2.74 -7.37 6.94
N VAL A 79 -2.51 -8.68 6.86
CA VAL A 79 -3.09 -9.51 5.80
C VAL A 79 -4.61 -9.53 5.89
N LYS A 80 -5.16 -9.66 7.10
CA LYS A 80 -6.61 -9.65 7.31
C LYS A 80 -7.26 -8.33 6.89
N ALA A 81 -6.64 -7.20 7.23
CA ALA A 81 -7.09 -5.87 6.79
C ALA A 81 -7.09 -5.75 5.25
N LEU A 82 -6.07 -6.29 4.60
CA LEU A 82 -5.98 -6.35 3.14
C LEU A 82 -7.10 -7.22 2.54
N GLN A 83 -7.28 -8.45 3.02
CA GLN A 83 -8.33 -9.38 2.56
C GLN A 83 -9.72 -8.75 2.68
N TYR A 84 -10.00 -8.09 3.81
CA TYR A 84 -11.26 -7.38 4.04
C TYR A 84 -11.50 -6.30 2.98
N SER A 85 -10.50 -5.47 2.68
CA SER A 85 -10.65 -4.44 1.64
C SER A 85 -10.76 -5.03 0.23
N LEU A 86 -10.02 -6.10 -0.08
CA LEU A 86 -10.14 -6.81 -1.37
C LEU A 86 -11.56 -7.34 -1.58
N ASN A 87 -12.12 -8.01 -0.58
CA ASN A 87 -13.47 -8.57 -0.63
C ASN A 87 -14.55 -7.51 -0.88
N ASN A 88 -14.42 -6.33 -0.29
CA ASN A 88 -15.48 -5.30 -0.36
C ASN A 88 -15.28 -4.33 -1.53
N CYS A 89 -14.05 -4.13 -2.01
CA CYS A 89 -13.75 -3.14 -3.05
C CYS A 89 -13.40 -3.73 -4.41
N TYR A 90 -12.94 -4.98 -4.44
CA TYR A 90 -12.39 -5.60 -5.64
C TYR A 90 -13.07 -6.93 -6.01
N THR A 91 -13.88 -7.50 -5.13
CA THR A 91 -14.66 -8.71 -5.44
C THR A 91 -16.10 -8.35 -5.80
N SER A 92 -16.60 -8.91 -6.91
CA SER A 92 -18.00 -8.75 -7.35
C SER A 92 -18.75 -10.08 -7.38
N LYS A 93 -18.03 -11.20 -7.44
CA LYS A 93 -18.62 -12.53 -7.52
C LYS A 93 -18.44 -13.25 -6.18
N PRO A 94 -19.48 -13.91 -5.64
CA PRO A 94 -19.40 -14.60 -4.35
C PRO A 94 -18.26 -15.63 -4.27
N GLN A 95 -17.98 -16.35 -5.36
CA GLN A 95 -16.92 -17.36 -5.42
C GLN A 95 -15.49 -16.80 -5.40
N ASP A 96 -15.32 -15.51 -5.72
CA ASP A 96 -14.01 -14.84 -5.70
C ASP A 96 -13.74 -14.19 -4.33
N LYS A 97 -14.61 -14.42 -3.35
CA LYS A 97 -14.49 -13.89 -2.00
C LYS A 97 -13.44 -14.70 -1.23
N LEU A 98 -12.47 -13.98 -0.68
CA LEU A 98 -11.43 -14.55 0.16
C LEU A 98 -11.97 -14.87 1.56
N GLU A 99 -11.42 -15.91 2.17
CA GLU A 99 -11.46 -16.04 3.62
C GLU A 99 -10.58 -14.95 4.25
N GLU A 100 -11.10 -14.27 5.27
CA GLU A 100 -10.38 -13.22 6.01
C GLU A 100 -9.62 -13.84 7.19
N ASP A 101 -8.82 -14.85 6.86
CA ASP A 101 -8.06 -15.70 7.79
C ASP A 101 -6.74 -15.07 8.26
N GLY A 102 -6.34 -13.95 7.63
CA GLY A 102 -5.07 -13.30 7.90
C GLY A 102 -3.86 -14.04 7.34
N LYS A 103 -4.04 -14.92 6.36
CA LYS A 103 -2.94 -15.64 5.69
C LYS A 103 -2.82 -15.24 4.22
N TYR A 104 -1.60 -14.89 3.84
CA TYR A 104 -1.31 -14.49 2.48
C TYR A 104 -1.00 -15.75 1.67
N GLY A 105 -2.05 -16.45 1.27
CA GLY A 105 -1.99 -17.62 0.40
C GLY A 105 -2.09 -17.28 -1.09
N SER A 106 -2.15 -18.32 -1.91
CA SER A 106 -2.30 -18.21 -3.38
C SER A 106 -3.55 -17.44 -3.80
N LEU A 107 -4.67 -17.60 -3.08
CA LEU A 107 -5.91 -16.88 -3.33
C LEU A 107 -5.75 -15.38 -3.04
N THR A 108 -5.16 -15.02 -1.90
CA THR A 108 -4.84 -13.62 -1.56
C THR A 108 -3.93 -13.00 -2.61
N LYS A 109 -2.87 -13.71 -3.04
CA LYS A 109 -1.98 -13.28 -4.13
C LYS A 109 -2.74 -13.03 -5.44
N ALA A 110 -3.63 -13.93 -5.83
CA ALA A 110 -4.43 -13.79 -7.05
C ALA A 110 -5.36 -12.58 -6.97
N ALA A 111 -6.00 -12.34 -5.82
CA ALA A 111 -6.86 -11.19 -5.59
C ALA A 111 -6.09 -9.87 -5.61
N VAL A 112 -4.89 -9.82 -5.01
CA VAL A 112 -4.00 -8.65 -5.09
C VAL A 112 -3.62 -8.36 -6.53
N LYS A 113 -3.22 -9.39 -7.29
CA LYS A 113 -2.90 -9.25 -8.71
C LYS A 113 -4.08 -8.72 -9.54
N ALA A 114 -5.29 -9.19 -9.24
CA ALA A 114 -6.51 -8.69 -9.88
C ALA A 114 -6.80 -7.23 -9.52
N ALA A 115 -6.59 -6.83 -8.26
CA ALA A 115 -6.72 -5.44 -7.82
C ALA A 115 -5.67 -4.54 -8.49
N GLN A 116 -4.41 -4.96 -8.51
CA GLN A 116 -3.29 -4.28 -9.19
C GLN A 116 -3.60 -4.01 -10.66
N LYS A 117 -4.15 -5.01 -11.36
CA LYS A 117 -4.60 -4.85 -12.75
C LYS A 117 -5.66 -3.75 -12.90
N ARG A 118 -6.62 -3.67 -11.98
CA ARG A 118 -7.71 -2.67 -12.03
C ARG A 118 -7.25 -1.26 -11.70
N ILE A 119 -6.25 -1.11 -10.83
CA ILE A 119 -5.73 0.20 -10.39
C ILE A 119 -4.52 0.67 -11.20
N GLY A 120 -4.05 -0.10 -12.19
CA GLY A 120 -2.87 0.24 -12.99
C GLY A 120 -1.56 0.24 -12.18
N ALA A 121 -1.39 -0.74 -11.31
CA ALA A 121 -0.14 -1.03 -10.61
C ALA A 121 0.56 -2.26 -11.23
N ASP A 122 1.81 -2.50 -10.85
CA ASP A 122 2.52 -3.71 -11.25
C ASP A 122 1.78 -4.97 -10.78
N GLN A 123 1.57 -5.94 -11.68
CA GLN A 123 0.74 -7.13 -11.44
C GLN A 123 1.56 -8.31 -10.87
N ASP A 124 2.38 -8.03 -9.87
CA ASP A 124 3.29 -8.99 -9.25
C ASP A 124 2.62 -9.86 -8.16
N GLY A 125 1.43 -9.46 -7.68
CA GLY A 125 0.74 -10.09 -6.57
C GLY A 125 1.46 -9.88 -5.23
N ILE A 126 2.21 -8.80 -5.09
CA ILE A 126 2.87 -8.37 -3.85
C ILE A 126 2.18 -7.09 -3.38
N TYR A 127 1.77 -7.08 -2.12
CA TYR A 127 1.31 -5.84 -1.51
C TYR A 127 2.52 -5.02 -1.08
N GLY A 128 2.57 -3.76 -1.52
CA GLY A 128 3.64 -2.81 -1.21
C GLY A 128 3.17 -1.36 -1.30
N PRO A 129 4.07 -0.37 -1.16
CA PRO A 129 3.73 1.05 -1.17
C PRO A 129 2.96 1.50 -2.41
N GLU A 130 3.32 0.98 -3.59
CA GLU A 130 2.61 1.30 -4.84
C GLU A 130 1.15 0.82 -4.77
N THR A 131 0.94 -0.48 -4.49
CA THR A 131 -0.38 -1.09 -4.33
C THR A 131 -1.21 -0.34 -3.29
N LYS A 132 -0.63 -0.05 -2.10
CA LYS A 132 -1.28 0.71 -1.02
C LYS A 132 -1.79 2.07 -1.51
N SER A 133 -0.94 2.82 -2.20
CA SER A 133 -1.22 4.21 -2.60
C SER A 133 -2.34 4.32 -3.65
N LYS A 134 -2.44 3.32 -4.54
CA LYS A 134 -3.39 3.29 -5.65
C LYS A 134 -4.69 2.57 -5.30
N MET A 135 -4.69 1.68 -4.31
CA MET A 135 -5.87 0.92 -3.98
C MET A 135 -6.89 1.69 -3.14
N SER A 136 -8.13 1.24 -3.23
CA SER A 136 -9.23 1.65 -2.38
C SER A 136 -9.30 0.76 -1.14
N TRP A 137 -9.51 1.38 0.00
CA TRP A 137 -9.70 0.74 1.29
C TRP A 137 -11.18 0.77 1.64
N TYR A 138 -11.69 -0.34 2.15
CA TYR A 138 -13.06 -0.39 2.63
C TYR A 138 -13.09 0.14 4.06
N GLY A 139 -13.87 1.18 4.30
CA GLY A 139 -14.02 1.67 5.66
C GLY A 139 -15.38 2.26 5.98
N LYS A 140 -15.50 2.55 7.27
CA LYS A 140 -16.72 2.96 7.93
C LYS A 140 -16.83 4.46 7.92
N GLY A 141 -17.96 4.99 7.45
CA GLY A 141 -18.26 6.40 7.58
C GLY A 141 -18.48 6.81 9.04
N LEU A 142 -17.92 7.96 9.42
CA LEU A 142 -18.02 8.54 10.75
C LEU A 142 -19.03 9.70 10.78
N SER A 143 -19.10 10.50 9.72
CA SER A 143 -20.12 11.55 9.55
C SER A 143 -21.44 11.01 9.00
N TYR A 144 -21.37 10.01 8.12
CA TYR A 144 -22.53 9.36 7.50
C TYR A 144 -22.37 7.84 7.66
N PRO A 145 -23.41 7.09 8.05
CA PRO A 145 -23.27 5.70 8.51
C PRO A 145 -23.01 4.66 7.40
N GLU A 146 -22.84 5.10 6.15
CA GLU A 146 -22.53 4.21 5.04
C GLU A 146 -21.07 3.77 5.06
N ASN A 147 -20.81 2.50 4.72
CA ASN A 147 -19.47 2.01 4.43
C ASN A 147 -19.18 2.16 2.94
N ARG A 148 -17.95 2.50 2.59
CA ARG A 148 -17.57 2.63 1.18
C ARG A 148 -16.10 2.33 0.96
N CYS A 149 -15.77 2.12 -0.30
CA CYS A 149 -14.41 2.08 -0.80
C CYS A 149 -13.90 3.49 -1.03
N PHE A 150 -12.75 3.83 -0.46
CA PHE A 150 -12.13 5.13 -0.62
C PHE A 150 -10.66 4.97 -1.00
N LEU A 151 -10.16 5.86 -1.86
CA LEU A 151 -8.74 5.84 -2.25
C LEU A 151 -7.86 6.22 -1.06
N TYR A 152 -6.72 5.53 -0.93
CA TYR A 152 -5.77 5.79 0.16
C TYR A 152 -5.34 7.25 0.26
N LYS A 153 -5.24 7.99 -0.85
CA LYS A 153 -4.93 9.44 -0.85
C LYS A 153 -5.84 10.29 0.06
N TYR A 154 -7.07 9.85 0.36
CA TYR A 154 -8.00 10.55 1.23
C TYR A 154 -7.72 10.39 2.73
N THR A 155 -6.75 9.56 3.12
CA THR A 155 -6.25 9.48 4.51
C THR A 155 -5.12 10.47 4.79
N LEU A 156 -4.47 11.02 3.75
CA LEU A 156 -3.22 11.80 3.86
C LEU A 156 -3.41 13.32 3.92
N GLY A 157 -4.65 13.82 3.89
CA GLY A 157 -4.95 15.24 4.08
C GLY A 157 -5.93 15.37 5.22
N GLY A 158 -5.48 15.85 6.37
CA GLY A 158 -6.33 16.04 7.54
C GLY A 158 -7.63 16.75 7.18
N CYS A 159 -8.72 16.35 7.83
CA CYS A 159 -9.98 17.08 7.86
C CYS A 159 -9.69 18.55 8.15
N LEU A 160 -9.70 19.41 7.13
CA LEU A 160 -9.52 20.85 7.34
C LEU A 160 -10.72 21.32 8.16
N ARG A 161 -10.40 21.89 9.32
CA ARG A 161 -11.34 22.39 10.33
C ARG A 161 -11.90 23.75 9.93
#